data_AF-A0A9P8CCA6-F1
#
_entry.id   AF-A0A9P8CCA6-F1
#
_cell.length_a   1.000
_cell.length_b   1.000
_cell.length_c   1.000
_cell.angle_alpha   90.00
_cell.angle_beta   90.00
_cell.angle_gamma   90.00
#
_symmetry.space_group_name_H-M   'P 1'
#
loop_
_entity.id
_entity.type
_entity.pdbx_description
1 polymer ?
#
loop_
_entity_poly.entity_id
_entity_poly.type
_entity_poly.pdbx_seq_one_letter_code
_entity_poly.pdbx_strand_id
1 'polypeptide(L)'
;MDQEQMSIPRAEVGRCFSFDNRDNGYARGEEFAAIILERLSDVIKDGEIIRAIIRNSGVNQDGSLRGTRSGEVFIEARDTNKLLIIGSVQPNFGNLEGASGLTGLIKTALILEHGIVSPNADFEKVNPKIDTKFLKVQVPREDMICSTNGIRKVSINFFGLEGTNTHTILDDAFQYLDSQNLTGNHDTVPLKSELEPMKPMPSEKADKIKPKSRLR
;
A
#
# COMPACT_ATOMS: atom_id res chain seq x y z
N MET A 1 21.59 33.93 6.95
CA MET A 1 20.79 33.41 5.81
C MET A 1 20.47 31.99 6.22
N ASP A 2 19.29 31.86 6.82
CA ASP A 2 19.06 30.88 7.88
C ASP A 2 18.86 29.48 7.32
N GLN A 3 19.48 28.53 8.01
CA GLN A 3 19.31 27.09 7.82
C GLN A 3 17.91 26.67 8.33
N GLU A 4 16.84 27.12 7.69
CA GLU A 4 15.54 26.45 7.88
C GLU A 4 15.64 25.07 7.21
N GLN A 5 15.88 24.08 8.06
CA GLN A 5 15.86 22.67 7.72
C GLN A 5 14.59 22.37 6.92
N MET A 6 14.82 21.87 5.71
CA MET A 6 13.86 21.34 4.74
C MET A 6 13.20 20.07 5.30
N SER A 7 12.52 20.20 6.43
CA SER A 7 11.76 19.15 7.10
C SER A 7 10.35 19.14 6.53
N ILE A 8 9.83 17.96 6.21
CA ILE A 8 8.41 17.84 5.86
C ILE A 8 7.61 18.32 7.08
N PRO A 9 6.69 19.29 6.92
CA PRO A 9 5.98 19.86 8.06
C PRO A 9 5.18 18.79 8.78
N ARG A 10 5.09 18.90 10.11
CA ARG A 10 4.14 18.11 10.88
C ARG A 10 2.74 18.60 10.54
N ALA A 11 1.82 17.66 10.33
CA ALA A 11 0.42 17.99 10.11
C ALA A 11 -0.15 18.71 11.34
N GLU A 12 -0.86 19.81 11.11
CA GLU A 12 -1.47 20.63 12.18
C GLU A 12 -2.44 19.83 13.07
N VAL A 13 -3.14 18.86 12.47
CA VAL A 13 -4.13 18.02 13.14
C VAL A 13 -3.62 16.62 13.49
N GLY A 14 -2.30 16.38 13.36
CA GLY A 14 -1.72 15.07 13.67
C GLY A 14 -2.30 13.92 12.84
N ARG A 15 -2.69 14.19 11.58
CA ARG A 15 -3.17 13.19 10.61
C ARG A 15 -2.45 13.30 9.28
N CYS A 16 -2.31 12.20 8.56
CA CYS A 16 -1.82 12.20 7.18
C CYS A 16 -3.01 12.17 6.22
N PHE A 17 -3.19 13.18 5.39
CA PHE A 17 -4.26 13.23 4.38
C PHE A 17 -3.73 12.88 2.99
N SER A 18 -3.10 11.71 2.84
CA SER A 18 -2.41 11.33 1.59
C SER A 18 -3.31 11.50 0.36
N PHE A 19 -2.82 12.25 -0.63
CA PHE A 19 -3.47 12.59 -1.90
C PHE A 19 -4.70 13.52 -1.82
N ASP A 20 -5.11 13.94 -0.62
CA ASP A 20 -6.27 14.79 -0.39
C ASP A 20 -5.90 16.29 -0.47
N ASN A 21 -6.88 17.16 -0.72
CA ASN A 21 -6.67 18.61 -0.78
C ASN A 21 -6.35 19.24 0.59
N ARG A 22 -6.60 18.53 1.70
CA ARG A 22 -6.23 18.94 3.06
C ARG A 22 -4.80 18.56 3.46
N ASP A 23 -4.05 17.90 2.58
CA ASP A 23 -2.68 17.48 2.86
C ASP A 23 -1.78 18.69 3.19
N ASN A 24 -1.32 18.75 4.44
CA ASN A 24 -0.50 19.82 5.00
C ASN A 24 0.74 19.32 5.75
N GLY A 25 1.06 18.02 5.65
CA GLY A 25 2.16 17.41 6.40
C GLY A 25 1.85 15.98 6.83
N TYR A 26 2.65 15.47 7.78
CA TYR A 26 2.48 14.11 8.30
C TYR A 26 2.31 14.06 9.82
N ALA A 27 1.66 12.99 10.28
CA ALA A 27 1.60 12.57 11.67
C ALA A 27 2.64 11.47 11.94
N ARG A 28 3.29 11.44 13.09
CA ARG A 28 4.17 10.31 13.46
C ARG A 28 3.34 9.11 13.87
N GLY A 29 3.80 7.93 13.51
CA GLY A 29 3.34 6.67 14.07
C GLY A 29 4.51 5.77 14.46
N GLU A 30 4.18 4.64 15.06
CA GLU A 30 5.12 3.62 15.49
C GLU A 30 4.63 2.26 14.97
N GLU A 31 5.56 1.42 14.50
CA GLU A 31 5.27 0.06 14.06
C GLU A 31 6.50 -0.82 14.29
N PHE A 32 6.25 -2.10 14.57
CA PHE A 32 7.22 -3.16 14.38
C PHE A 32 6.61 -4.23 13.47
N ALA A 33 7.34 -4.58 12.40
CA ALA A 33 6.94 -5.61 11.46
C ALA A 33 8.17 -6.39 11.01
N ALA A 34 7.95 -7.66 10.66
CA ALA A 34 8.95 -8.52 10.05
C ALA A 34 8.27 -9.36 8.96
N ILE A 35 9.03 -9.67 7.91
CA ILE A 35 8.61 -10.59 6.86
C ILE A 35 9.65 -11.70 6.73
N ILE A 36 9.18 -12.89 6.35
CA ILE A 36 10.03 -14.03 6.04
C ILE A 36 10.09 -14.15 4.52
N LEU A 37 11.30 -14.27 3.99
CA LEU A 37 11.55 -14.41 2.56
C LEU A 37 12.19 -15.77 2.31
N GLU A 38 11.57 -16.54 1.43
CA GLU A 38 12.02 -17.86 1.06
C GLU A 38 12.04 -18.00 -0.45
N ARG A 39 12.87 -18.90 -0.96
CA ARG A 39 12.89 -19.18 -2.39
C ARG A 39 11.60 -19.90 -2.75
N LEU A 40 10.97 -19.46 -3.84
CA LEU A 40 9.74 -20.07 -4.34
C LEU A 40 9.86 -21.59 -4.54
N SER A 41 11.03 -22.08 -4.98
CA SER A 41 11.30 -23.50 -5.14
C SER A 41 11.20 -24.29 -3.83
N ASP A 42 11.65 -23.69 -2.74
CA ASP A 42 11.74 -24.35 -1.43
C ASP A 42 10.35 -24.37 -0.79
N VAL A 43 9.64 -23.24 -0.82
CA VAL A 43 8.24 -23.12 -0.37
C VAL A 43 7.32 -24.10 -1.12
N ILE A 44 7.48 -24.25 -2.44
CA ILE A 44 6.72 -25.24 -3.24
C ILE A 44 7.06 -26.66 -2.82
N LYS A 45 8.35 -26.97 -2.65
CA LYS A 45 8.81 -28.31 -2.26
C LYS A 45 8.32 -28.69 -0.85
N ASP A 46 8.35 -27.74 0.07
CA ASP A 46 8.03 -27.95 1.48
C ASP A 46 6.52 -27.79 1.75
N GLY A 47 5.74 -27.35 0.75
CA GLY A 47 4.28 -27.27 0.81
C GLY A 47 3.78 -26.10 1.65
N GLU A 48 4.57 -25.05 1.77
CA GLU A 48 4.25 -23.87 2.56
C GLU A 48 3.34 -22.89 1.79
N ILE A 49 2.73 -21.95 2.53
CA ILE A 49 1.78 -20.99 1.98
C ILE A 49 2.52 -19.79 1.38
N ILE A 50 2.33 -19.58 0.09
CA ILE A 50 2.81 -18.41 -0.62
C ILE A 50 1.80 -17.26 -0.43
N ARG A 51 2.23 -16.21 0.27
CA ARG A 51 1.44 -14.99 0.51
C ARG A 51 1.44 -14.06 -0.72
N ALA A 52 2.62 -13.81 -1.28
CA ALA A 52 2.82 -13.01 -2.49
C ALA A 52 4.18 -13.35 -3.13
N ILE A 53 4.35 -12.97 -4.41
CA ILE A 53 5.62 -13.18 -5.14
C ILE A 53 6.33 -11.85 -5.31
N ILE A 54 7.56 -11.72 -4.78
CA ILE A 54 8.43 -10.59 -5.10
C ILE A 54 8.96 -10.78 -6.53
N ARG A 55 8.52 -9.93 -7.45
CA ARG A 55 8.98 -9.96 -8.84
C ARG A 55 10.23 -9.15 -9.08
N ASN A 56 10.30 -8.00 -8.44
CA ASN A 56 11.41 -7.08 -8.59
C ASN A 56 11.49 -6.14 -7.40
N SER A 57 12.70 -5.67 -7.10
CA SER A 57 12.97 -4.61 -6.14
C SER A 57 14.08 -3.72 -6.68
N GLY A 58 13.96 -2.42 -6.49
CA GLY A 58 14.95 -1.44 -6.94
C GLY A 58 15.23 -0.39 -5.87
N VAL A 59 16.45 0.13 -5.89
CA VAL A 59 16.87 1.25 -5.03
C VAL A 59 17.60 2.30 -5.87
N ASN A 60 17.37 3.57 -5.59
CA ASN A 60 18.12 4.67 -6.19
C ASN A 60 18.24 5.85 -5.20
N GLN A 61 18.84 6.96 -5.66
CA GLN A 61 18.98 8.18 -4.86
C GLN A 61 18.79 9.42 -5.74
N ASP A 62 18.15 10.44 -5.19
CA ASP A 62 17.77 11.67 -5.91
C ASP A 62 18.95 12.55 -6.35
N GLY A 63 20.17 12.25 -5.91
CA GLY A 63 21.38 13.02 -6.19
C GLY A 63 21.36 14.38 -5.51
N SER A 64 21.90 15.38 -6.20
CA SER A 64 21.88 16.78 -5.77
C SER A 64 20.57 17.51 -6.10
N LEU A 65 19.61 16.83 -6.73
CA LEU A 65 18.31 17.41 -7.05
C LEU A 65 17.49 17.55 -5.77
N ARG A 66 17.12 18.79 -5.44
CA ARG A 66 16.19 19.08 -4.34
C ARG A 66 14.76 18.98 -4.85
N GLY A 67 14.09 17.89 -4.55
CA GLY A 67 12.65 17.68 -4.82
C GLY A 67 12.40 16.89 -6.11
N THR A 68 12.12 15.60 -5.97
CA THR A 68 11.74 14.72 -7.07
C THR A 68 10.33 15.02 -7.58
N ARG A 69 10.19 15.12 -8.91
CA ARG A 69 8.91 15.04 -9.64
C ARG A 69 8.58 13.57 -9.90
N SER A 70 8.26 12.80 -8.86
CA SER A 70 8.07 11.33 -8.97
C SER A 70 6.89 10.91 -9.86
N GLY A 71 5.98 11.81 -10.23
CA GLY A 71 4.80 11.47 -11.04
C GLY A 71 5.09 11.21 -12.52
N GLU A 72 6.12 11.83 -13.10
CA GLU A 72 6.37 11.78 -14.55
C GLU A 72 7.02 10.44 -14.99
N VAL A 73 7.81 9.82 -14.10
CA VAL A 73 8.56 8.59 -14.39
C VAL A 73 7.66 7.37 -14.65
N PHE A 74 6.44 7.34 -14.11
CA PHE A 74 5.55 6.19 -14.26
C PHE A 74 4.77 6.17 -15.57
N ILE A 75 4.67 7.28 -16.32
CA ILE A 75 3.88 7.35 -17.56
C ILE A 75 4.57 6.69 -18.75
N GLU A 76 5.88 6.88 -18.90
CA GLU A 76 6.60 6.48 -20.12
C GLU A 76 6.62 4.96 -20.34
N ALA A 77 6.50 4.18 -19.27
CA ALA A 77 6.60 2.71 -19.31
C ALA A 77 5.25 1.98 -19.18
N ARG A 78 4.10 2.69 -19.10
CA ARG A 78 2.80 2.06 -18.82
C ARG A 78 1.80 2.21 -19.97
N ASP A 79 0.90 1.22 -20.07
CA ASP A 79 -0.31 1.33 -20.89
C ASP A 79 -1.23 2.41 -20.28
N THR A 80 -1.32 3.55 -20.96
CA THR A 80 -2.10 4.70 -20.51
C THR A 80 -3.61 4.51 -20.62
N ASN A 81 -4.07 3.41 -21.24
CA ASN A 81 -5.48 3.04 -21.27
C ASN A 81 -5.96 2.37 -19.97
N LYS A 82 -5.03 1.90 -19.12
CA LYS A 82 -5.37 1.29 -17.84
C LYS A 82 -5.32 2.30 -16.72
N LEU A 83 -6.39 2.35 -15.95
CA LEU A 83 -6.48 3.13 -14.73
C LEU A 83 -5.64 2.47 -13.63
N LEU A 84 -4.81 3.26 -12.94
CA LEU A 84 -4.03 2.80 -11.80
C LEU A 84 -4.70 3.21 -10.49
N ILE A 85 -4.88 2.25 -9.58
CA ILE A 85 -5.34 2.56 -8.23
C ILE A 85 -4.13 2.93 -7.37
N ILE A 86 -4.18 4.08 -6.72
CA ILE A 86 -3.12 4.58 -5.83
C ILE A 86 -3.66 4.75 -4.41
N GLY A 87 -2.83 4.46 -3.42
CA GLY A 87 -3.20 4.58 -2.01
C GLY A 87 -1.97 4.61 -1.11
N SER A 88 -2.18 4.95 0.15
CA SER A 88 -1.14 5.00 1.18
C SER A 88 -1.58 4.24 2.43
N VAL A 89 -0.62 3.84 3.26
CA VAL A 89 -0.85 3.35 4.62
C VAL A 89 -0.87 4.49 5.64
N GLN A 90 -0.31 5.64 5.28
CA GLN A 90 -0.07 6.74 6.21
C GLN A 90 -1.35 7.34 6.80
N PRO A 91 -2.49 7.43 6.09
CA PRO A 91 -3.72 7.92 6.72
C PRO A 91 -4.24 7.01 7.85
N ASN A 92 -3.86 5.73 7.85
CA ASN A 92 -4.27 4.77 8.88
C ASN A 92 -3.35 4.79 10.11
N PHE A 93 -2.04 4.95 9.90
CA PHE A 93 -1.03 4.70 10.94
C PHE A 93 -0.08 5.87 11.19
N GLY A 94 -0.18 6.95 10.41
CA GLY A 94 0.85 8.00 10.36
C GLY A 94 2.05 7.58 9.50
N ASN A 95 3.07 8.42 9.50
CA ASN A 95 4.39 8.10 8.96
C ASN A 95 5.15 7.26 9.98
N LEU A 96 5.44 6.02 9.59
CA LEU A 96 6.09 5.00 10.41
C LEU A 96 7.61 4.99 10.20
N GLU A 97 8.14 6.03 9.55
CA GLU A 97 9.56 6.21 9.25
C GLU A 97 10.10 4.95 8.56
N GLY A 98 11.13 4.30 9.14
CA GLY A 98 11.74 3.09 8.58
C GLY A 98 10.81 1.89 8.45
N ALA A 99 9.68 1.85 9.19
CA ALA A 99 8.74 0.73 9.12
C ALA A 99 7.70 0.88 7.99
N SER A 100 7.50 2.08 7.43
CA SER A 100 6.45 2.37 6.44
C SER A 100 6.49 1.45 5.20
N GLY A 101 7.69 1.01 4.81
CA GLY A 101 7.86 0.08 3.69
C GLY A 101 7.28 -1.31 3.97
N LEU A 102 7.48 -1.83 5.18
CA LEU A 102 6.94 -3.14 5.60
C LEU A 102 5.43 -3.10 5.79
N THR A 103 4.87 -2.02 6.34
CA THR A 103 3.42 -1.81 6.40
C THR A 103 2.80 -1.86 5.00
N GLY A 104 3.45 -1.21 4.03
CA GLY A 104 3.05 -1.21 2.63
C GLY A 104 3.08 -2.61 2.03
N LEU A 105 4.13 -3.39 2.29
CA LEU A 105 4.24 -4.79 1.86
C LEU A 105 3.11 -5.66 2.45
N ILE A 106 2.81 -5.50 3.75
CA ILE A 106 1.74 -6.28 4.41
C ILE A 106 0.37 -5.90 3.82
N LYS A 107 0.05 -4.61 3.74
CA LYS A 107 -1.22 -4.14 3.15
C LYS A 107 -1.40 -4.68 1.73
N THR A 108 -0.34 -4.66 0.93
CA THR A 108 -0.41 -5.05 -0.48
C THR A 108 -0.44 -6.55 -0.69
N ALA A 109 0.20 -7.35 0.18
CA ALA A 109 0.02 -8.80 0.21
C ALA A 109 -1.44 -9.17 0.48
N LEU A 110 -2.08 -8.52 1.47
CA LEU A 110 -3.52 -8.72 1.75
C LEU A 110 -4.41 -8.30 0.57
N ILE A 111 -4.08 -7.21 -0.11
CA ILE A 111 -4.80 -6.78 -1.33
C ILE A 111 -4.68 -7.86 -2.43
N LEU A 112 -3.50 -8.43 -2.63
CA LEU A 112 -3.28 -9.48 -3.65
C LEU A 112 -4.04 -10.76 -3.30
N GLU A 113 -4.01 -11.16 -2.02
CA GLU A 113 -4.73 -12.32 -1.50
C GLU A 113 -6.24 -12.18 -1.69
N HIS A 114 -6.82 -11.07 -1.23
CA HIS A 114 -8.27 -10.89 -1.26
C HIS A 114 -8.79 -10.31 -2.57
N GLY A 115 -7.92 -9.71 -3.39
CA GLY A 115 -8.30 -9.06 -4.62
C GLY A 115 -9.14 -7.79 -4.42
N ILE A 116 -9.02 -7.14 -3.26
CA ILE A 116 -9.77 -5.94 -2.90
C ILE A 116 -8.80 -4.85 -2.46
N VAL A 117 -8.93 -3.66 -3.04
CA VAL A 117 -8.24 -2.45 -2.61
C VAL A 117 -9.19 -1.66 -1.71
N SER A 118 -8.87 -1.60 -0.41
CA SER A 118 -9.65 -0.84 0.55
C SER A 118 -9.53 0.68 0.35
N PRO A 119 -10.52 1.46 0.82
CA PRO A 119 -10.49 2.92 0.80
C PRO A 119 -9.20 3.51 1.36
N ASN A 120 -8.75 4.61 0.76
CA ASN A 120 -7.71 5.43 1.37
C ASN A 120 -8.35 6.20 2.54
N ALA A 121 -7.90 5.93 3.77
CA ALA A 121 -8.50 6.51 4.97
C ALA A 121 -8.52 8.04 4.90
N ASP A 122 -9.60 8.63 5.44
CA ASP A 122 -9.86 10.06 5.49
C ASP A 122 -9.79 10.79 4.12
N PHE A 123 -9.86 10.08 2.98
CA PHE A 123 -9.83 10.70 1.64
C PHE A 123 -11.21 11.22 1.21
N GLU A 124 -11.31 12.52 0.93
CA GLU A 124 -12.53 13.18 0.47
C GLU A 124 -12.36 13.72 -0.96
N LYS A 125 -11.32 14.51 -1.20
CA LYS A 125 -11.13 15.21 -2.48
C LYS A 125 -9.67 15.26 -2.85
N VAL A 126 -9.37 14.91 -4.10
CA VAL A 126 -7.98 14.93 -4.59
C VAL A 126 -7.34 16.32 -4.48
N ASN A 127 -6.06 16.31 -4.10
CA ASN A 127 -5.23 17.50 -4.12
C ASN A 127 -5.13 18.06 -5.56
N PRO A 128 -5.47 19.34 -5.79
CA PRO A 128 -5.46 19.94 -7.14
C PRO A 128 -4.06 19.99 -7.77
N LYS A 129 -2.99 19.79 -6.99
CA LYS A 129 -1.62 19.68 -7.50
C LYS A 129 -1.34 18.33 -8.19
N ILE A 130 -2.22 17.34 -8.04
CA ILE A 130 -2.09 16.02 -8.66
C ILE A 130 -2.95 15.99 -9.93
N ASP A 131 -2.31 15.91 -11.10
CA ASP A 131 -3.03 15.74 -12.36
C ASP A 131 -3.46 14.28 -12.57
N THR A 132 -4.58 13.91 -11.96
CA THR A 132 -5.11 12.54 -12.03
C THR A 132 -5.55 12.13 -13.43
N LYS A 133 -5.91 13.09 -14.29
CA LYS A 133 -6.34 12.82 -15.67
C LYS A 133 -5.14 12.45 -16.55
N PHE A 134 -4.04 13.18 -16.40
CA PHE A 134 -2.77 12.88 -17.06
C PHE A 134 -2.16 11.59 -16.50
N LEU A 135 -2.08 11.48 -15.18
CA LEU A 135 -1.51 10.31 -14.49
C LEU A 135 -2.38 9.05 -14.60
N LYS A 136 -3.65 9.17 -14.99
CA LYS A 136 -4.65 8.07 -15.04
C LYS A 136 -4.66 7.29 -13.74
N VAL A 137 -4.72 8.01 -12.62
CA VAL A 137 -4.76 7.43 -11.28
C VAL A 137 -6.10 7.69 -10.61
N GLN A 138 -6.53 6.75 -9.78
CA GLN A 138 -7.69 6.88 -8.90
C GLN A 138 -7.31 6.54 -7.47
N VAL A 139 -7.74 7.38 -6.52
CA VAL A 139 -7.64 7.09 -5.08
C VAL A 139 -8.96 6.45 -4.64
N PRO A 140 -8.95 5.27 -4.00
CA PRO A 140 -10.17 4.54 -3.63
C PRO A 140 -10.91 5.25 -2.48
N ARG A 141 -12.23 5.43 -2.64
CA ARG A 141 -13.16 5.94 -1.60
C ARG A 141 -14.02 4.85 -0.98
N GLU A 142 -14.17 3.75 -1.71
CA GLU A 142 -14.90 2.54 -1.36
C GLU A 142 -14.01 1.34 -1.77
N ASP A 143 -14.38 0.14 -1.33
CA ASP A 143 -13.68 -1.07 -1.74
C ASP A 143 -13.70 -1.22 -3.26
N MET A 144 -12.52 -1.38 -3.87
CA MET A 144 -12.39 -1.58 -5.31
C MET A 144 -11.86 -2.99 -5.60
N ILE A 145 -12.53 -3.70 -6.49
CA ILE A 145 -12.14 -5.05 -6.89
C ILE A 145 -10.93 -4.95 -7.83
N CYS A 146 -9.87 -5.73 -7.57
CA CYS A 146 -8.74 -5.83 -8.47
C CYS A 146 -9.15 -6.44 -9.81
N SER A 147 -8.40 -6.12 -10.88
CA SER A 147 -8.63 -6.74 -12.19
C SER A 147 -8.57 -8.27 -12.09
N THR A 148 -9.56 -8.94 -12.66
CA THR A 148 -9.56 -10.40 -12.88
C THR A 148 -8.81 -10.80 -14.15
N ASN A 149 -8.44 -9.84 -15.00
CA ASN A 149 -7.75 -10.08 -16.25
C ASN A 149 -6.23 -9.99 -16.06
N GLY A 150 -5.58 -11.15 -16.10
CA GLY A 150 -4.14 -11.29 -15.91
C GLY A 150 -3.70 -11.28 -14.44
N ILE A 151 -2.39 -11.33 -14.24
CA ILE A 151 -1.77 -11.32 -12.90
C ILE A 151 -2.07 -9.97 -12.22
N ARG A 152 -2.56 -10.01 -10.97
CA ARG A 152 -2.70 -8.82 -10.13
C ARG A 152 -1.32 -8.39 -9.69
N LYS A 153 -0.98 -7.13 -9.94
CA LYS A 153 0.33 -6.56 -9.62
C LYS A 153 0.18 -5.33 -8.76
N VAL A 154 1.04 -5.22 -7.77
CA VAL A 154 1.14 -4.02 -6.94
C VAL A 154 2.57 -3.50 -6.95
N SER A 155 2.69 -2.18 -7.01
CA SER A 155 3.95 -1.45 -6.94
C SER A 155 3.97 -0.67 -5.63
N ILE A 156 4.94 -0.95 -4.77
CA ILE A 156 5.13 -0.26 -3.49
C ILE A 156 6.32 0.68 -3.62
N ASN A 157 6.14 1.93 -3.19
CA ASN A 157 7.19 2.94 -3.22
C ASN A 157 7.43 3.47 -1.81
N PHE A 158 8.70 3.65 -1.46
CA PHE A 158 9.10 4.35 -0.25
C PHE A 158 10.18 5.38 -0.60
N PHE A 159 9.93 6.64 -0.23
CA PHE A 159 10.81 7.77 -0.49
C PHE A 159 11.36 8.27 0.86
N GLY A 160 12.64 8.02 1.10
CA GLY A 160 13.33 8.44 2.30
C GLY A 160 13.57 9.95 2.33
N LEU A 161 13.55 10.54 3.52
CA LEU A 161 13.75 11.99 3.70
C LEU A 161 15.07 12.51 3.12
N GLU A 162 16.12 11.67 3.12
CA GLU A 162 17.44 11.99 2.59
C GLU A 162 17.59 11.70 1.08
N GLY A 163 16.49 11.33 0.42
CA GLY A 163 16.44 11.10 -1.03
C GLY A 163 16.79 9.68 -1.47
N THR A 164 16.96 8.73 -0.55
CA THR A 164 17.03 7.29 -0.89
C THR A 164 15.64 6.78 -1.19
N ASN A 165 15.43 6.23 -2.38
CA ASN A 165 14.14 5.70 -2.77
C ASN A 165 14.25 4.19 -2.98
N THR A 166 13.20 3.50 -2.58
CA THR A 166 13.06 2.06 -2.79
C THR A 166 11.71 1.76 -3.42
N HIS A 167 11.71 0.72 -4.24
CA HIS A 167 10.54 0.24 -4.95
C HIS A 167 10.50 -1.28 -4.93
N THR A 168 9.31 -1.86 -4.87
CA THR A 168 9.10 -3.31 -4.96
C THR A 168 7.83 -3.61 -5.73
N ILE A 169 7.89 -4.62 -6.61
CA ILE A 169 6.75 -5.15 -7.35
C ILE A 169 6.39 -6.52 -6.79
N LEU A 170 5.12 -6.67 -6.43
CA LEU A 170 4.53 -7.95 -6.03
C LEU A 170 3.52 -8.42 -7.07
N ASP A 171 3.54 -9.72 -7.35
CA ASP A 171 2.48 -10.43 -8.08
C ASP A 171 1.66 -11.28 -7.07
N ASP A 172 0.37 -11.49 -7.35
CA ASP A 172 -0.42 -12.48 -6.59
C ASP A 172 0.07 -13.90 -6.87
N ALA A 173 -0.10 -14.79 -5.89
CA ALA A 173 0.45 -16.14 -5.96
C ALA A 173 -0.26 -17.02 -6.98
N PHE A 174 -1.60 -17.04 -7.01
CA PHE A 174 -2.36 -17.92 -7.92
C PHE A 174 -2.05 -17.64 -9.38
N GLN A 175 -2.24 -16.40 -9.85
CA GLN A 175 -2.07 -16.07 -11.26
C GLN A 175 -0.59 -16.15 -11.67
N TYR A 176 0.34 -15.88 -10.75
CA TYR A 176 1.76 -16.09 -11.03
C TYR A 176 2.08 -17.58 -11.24
N LEU A 177 1.69 -18.45 -10.33
CA LEU A 177 1.93 -19.90 -10.42
C LEU A 177 1.29 -20.48 -11.69
N ASP A 178 0.03 -20.13 -11.97
CA ASP A 178 -0.68 -20.53 -13.18
C ASP A 178 0.07 -20.12 -14.45
N SER A 179 0.55 -18.86 -14.52
CA SER A 179 1.33 -18.38 -15.66
C SER A 179 2.65 -19.12 -15.90
N GLN A 180 3.21 -19.74 -14.85
CA GLN A 180 4.46 -20.49 -14.89
C GLN A 180 4.25 -22.01 -14.97
N ASN A 181 3.00 -22.49 -15.05
CA ASN A 181 2.65 -23.92 -14.94
C ASN A 181 3.20 -24.57 -13.66
N LEU A 182 3.16 -23.84 -12.55
CA LEU A 182 3.57 -24.31 -11.23
C LEU A 182 2.35 -24.58 -10.34
N THR A 183 2.54 -25.40 -9.31
CA THR A 183 1.53 -25.67 -8.29
C THR A 183 2.15 -25.42 -6.92
N GLY A 184 1.41 -24.74 -6.03
CA GLY A 184 1.85 -24.43 -4.67
C GLY A 184 0.67 -23.95 -3.83
N ASN A 185 0.80 -24.00 -2.51
CA ASN A 185 -0.24 -23.56 -1.59
C ASN A 185 -0.24 -22.02 -1.52
N HIS A 186 -1.43 -21.41 -1.55
CA HIS A 186 -1.60 -19.96 -1.44
C HIS A 186 -2.99 -19.60 -0.93
N ASP A 187 -3.14 -18.38 -0.43
CA ASP A 187 -4.42 -17.84 0.06
C ASP A 187 -5.10 -16.90 -0.95
N THR A 188 -4.57 -16.77 -2.17
CA THR A 188 -5.18 -15.93 -3.21
C THR A 188 -6.60 -16.39 -3.56
N VAL A 189 -7.57 -15.54 -3.25
CA VAL A 189 -8.99 -15.73 -3.55
C VAL A 189 -9.20 -15.53 -5.05
N PRO A 190 -9.81 -16.50 -5.76
CA PRO A 190 -10.31 -16.27 -7.11
C PRO A 190 -11.41 -15.22 -7.06
N LEU A 191 -11.16 -14.07 -7.68
CA LEU A 191 -12.19 -13.05 -7.83
C LEU A 191 -13.23 -13.58 -8.82
N LYS A 192 -14.42 -13.94 -8.32
CA LYS A 192 -15.59 -14.16 -9.18
C LYS A 192 -15.95 -12.81 -9.81
N SER A 193 -16.37 -12.82 -11.08
CA SER A 193 -16.69 -11.61 -11.86
C SER A 193 -17.74 -10.69 -11.22
N GLU A 194 -18.44 -11.14 -10.18
CA GLU A 194 -19.36 -10.36 -9.37
C GLU A 194 -19.17 -10.79 -7.90
N LEU A 195 -18.66 -9.88 -7.05
CA LEU A 195 -18.64 -10.11 -5.61
C LEU A 195 -20.06 -9.89 -5.09
N GLU A 196 -20.69 -10.95 -4.57
CA GLU A 196 -21.77 -10.79 -3.59
C GLU A 196 -21.24 -9.90 -2.45
N PRO A 197 -21.99 -8.89 -1.99
CA PRO A 197 -21.52 -7.96 -0.97
C PRO A 197 -21.05 -8.74 0.25
N MET A 198 -19.85 -8.40 0.71
CA MET A 198 -19.23 -9.02 1.87
C MET A 198 -20.22 -8.94 3.04
N LYS A 199 -20.62 -10.09 3.60
CA LYS A 199 -21.45 -10.08 4.81
C LYS A 199 -20.68 -9.30 5.87
N PRO A 200 -21.30 -8.29 6.51
CA PRO A 200 -20.63 -7.55 7.56
C PRO A 200 -20.12 -8.54 8.60
N MET A 201 -18.87 -8.37 9.03
CA MET A 201 -18.34 -9.17 10.13
C MET A 201 -19.34 -9.09 11.30
N PRO A 202 -19.65 -10.23 11.96
CA PRO A 202 -20.44 -10.20 13.17
C PRO A 202 -19.77 -9.19 14.11
N SER A 203 -20.53 -8.19 14.57
CA SER A 203 -20.02 -7.29 15.59
C SER A 203 -19.58 -8.15 16.77
N GLU A 204 -18.27 -8.13 17.08
CA GLU A 204 -17.82 -8.56 18.39
C GLU A 204 -18.65 -7.76 19.38
N LYS A 205 -19.41 -8.48 20.22
CA LYS A 205 -20.09 -7.85 21.34
C LYS A 205 -18.97 -7.17 22.14
N ALA A 206 -18.95 -5.85 22.12
CA ALA A 206 -18.10 -5.08 22.99
C ALA A 206 -18.44 -5.49 24.42
N ASP A 207 -17.62 -6.36 25.01
CA ASP A 207 -17.68 -6.66 26.42
C ASP A 207 -17.44 -5.34 27.13
N LYS A 208 -18.51 -4.79 27.72
CA LYS A 208 -18.48 -3.58 28.51
C LYS A 208 -17.57 -3.84 29.71
N ILE A 209 -16.29 -3.52 29.57
CA ILE A 209 -15.36 -3.42 30.70
C ILE A 209 -15.91 -2.31 31.61
N LYS A 210 -16.58 -2.71 32.69
CA LYS A 210 -17.06 -1.78 33.71
C LYS A 210 -15.85 -1.05 34.30
N PRO A 211 -15.88 0.29 34.43
CA PRO A 211 -14.79 1.01 35.06
C PRO A 211 -14.67 0.57 36.52
N LYS A 212 -13.49 0.06 36.91
CA LYS A 212 -13.16 -0.19 38.31
C LYS A 212 -13.26 1.13 39.07
N SER A 213 -14.04 1.14 40.15
CA SER A 213 -14.20 2.28 41.04
C SER A 213 -12.83 2.80 41.51
N ARG A 214 -12.63 4.12 41.40
CA ARG A 214 -11.49 4.83 42.00
C ARG A 214 -11.32 4.40 43.46
N LEU A 215 -10.16 3.82 43.77
CA LEU A 215 -9.69 3.76 45.15
C LEU A 215 -9.33 5.18 45.59
N ARG A 216 -9.83 5.56 46.78
CA ARG A 216 -9.46 6.77 47.49
C ARG A 216 -8.04 6.66 48.03
#